data_AF-A0A5J5BF33-F1
#
_entry.id   AF-A0A5J5BF33-F1
#
_cell.length_a   1.000
_cell.length_b   1.000
_cell.length_c   1.000
_cell.angle_alpha   90.00
_cell.angle_beta   90.00
_cell.angle_gamma   90.00
#
_symmetry.space_group_name_H-M   'P 1'
#
loop_
_entity.id
_entity.type
_entity.pdbx_description
1 polymer ?
#
loop_
_entity_poly.entity_id
_entity_poly.type
_entity_poly.pdbx_seq_one_letter_code
_entity_poly.pdbx_strand_id
1 'polypeptide(L)'
;MMKMGVHTLATIAILALASSLTYASDPSQLQDFCVAINDPPLFVNGKFCKDPMLATPDDFFFPGLNIPRSTSKFTWIKCHSIRRY
;
A
#
# COMPACT_ATOMS: atom_id res chain seq x y z
N MET A 1 26.98 -37.73 13.20
CA MET A 1 25.82 -37.18 13.94
C MET A 1 25.72 -35.65 13.70
N MET A 2 25.53 -35.23 12.44
CA MET A 2 25.52 -33.80 12.00
C MET A 2 24.31 -33.43 11.13
N LYS A 3 23.39 -34.38 10.87
CA LYS A 3 22.25 -34.16 9.96
C LYS A 3 21.16 -33.29 10.58
N MET A 4 20.94 -33.37 11.89
CA MET A 4 19.85 -32.64 12.56
C MET A 4 20.00 -31.11 12.48
N GLY A 5 21.24 -30.58 12.59
CA GLY A 5 21.50 -29.13 12.60
C GLY A 5 21.53 -28.45 11.23
N VAL A 6 21.94 -29.17 10.18
CA VAL A 6 21.94 -28.62 8.81
C VAL A 6 20.52 -28.51 8.28
N HIS A 7 19.66 -29.49 8.58
CA HIS A 7 18.25 -29.44 8.18
C HIS A 7 17.51 -28.29 8.86
N THR A 8 17.72 -28.07 10.16
CA THR A 8 17.08 -26.95 10.88
C THR A 8 17.54 -25.59 10.36
N LEU A 9 18.85 -25.42 10.09
CA LEU A 9 19.37 -24.19 9.48
C LEU A 9 18.82 -23.96 8.06
N ALA A 10 18.74 -25.01 7.25
CA ALA A 10 18.16 -24.94 5.91
C ALA A 10 16.68 -24.55 5.97
N THR A 11 15.89 -25.11 6.90
CA THR A 11 14.48 -24.76 7.06
C THR A 11 14.27 -23.31 7.49
N ILE A 12 15.12 -22.79 8.38
CA ILE A 12 15.04 -21.39 8.84
C ILE A 12 15.38 -20.44 7.68
N ALA A 13 16.39 -20.76 6.89
CA ALA A 13 16.78 -19.96 5.73
C ALA A 13 15.66 -19.90 4.67
N ILE A 14 15.01 -21.03 4.38
CA ILE A 14 13.88 -21.09 3.45
C ILE A 14 12.68 -20.28 3.97
N LEU A 15 12.35 -20.38 5.26
CA LEU A 15 11.25 -19.63 5.86
C LEU A 15 11.49 -18.12 5.84
N ALA A 16 12.74 -17.68 6.07
CA ALA A 16 13.13 -16.27 6.00
C ALA A 16 13.06 -15.70 4.57
N LEU A 17 13.36 -16.50 3.54
CA LEU A 17 13.23 -16.10 2.13
C LEU A 17 11.77 -16.01 1.67
N ALA A 18 10.89 -16.87 2.20
CA ALA A 18 9.48 -16.87 1.85
C ALA A 18 8.70 -15.68 2.46
N SER A 19 9.10 -15.22 3.64
CA SER A 19 8.39 -14.16 4.38
C SER A 19 8.59 -12.74 3.82
N SER A 20 9.55 -12.53 2.93
CA SER A 20 9.74 -11.22 2.26
C SER A 20 8.75 -10.95 1.12
N LEU A 21 7.94 -11.94 0.73
CA LEU A 21 7.00 -11.81 -0.38
C LEU A 21 5.64 -11.35 0.15
N THR A 22 5.34 -10.07 -0.03
CA THR A 22 3.98 -9.53 0.17
C THR A 22 3.38 -9.23 -1.19
N TYR A 23 2.17 -9.72 -1.44
CA TYR A 23 1.41 -9.45 -2.65
C TYR A 23 0.09 -8.81 -2.25
N ALA A 24 -0.15 -7.60 -2.74
CA ALA A 24 -1.39 -6.87 -2.57
C ALA A 24 -1.87 -6.47 -3.96
N SER A 25 -3.14 -6.74 -4.23
CA SER A 25 -3.79 -6.36 -5.49
C SER A 25 -5.16 -5.80 -5.19
N ASP A 26 -5.44 -4.66 -5.81
CA ASP A 26 -6.77 -4.06 -5.82
C ASP A 26 -7.63 -4.75 -6.89
N PRO A 27 -8.96 -4.77 -6.74
CA PRO A 27 -9.85 -5.25 -7.80
C PRO A 27 -9.64 -4.43 -9.08
N SER A 28 -9.79 -5.09 -10.24
CA SER A 28 -9.68 -4.42 -11.54
C SER A 28 -10.64 -3.23 -11.64
N GLN A 29 -10.14 -2.11 -12.16
CA GLN A 29 -10.96 -0.91 -12.34
C GLN A 29 -11.99 -1.13 -13.45
N LEU A 30 -13.24 -0.77 -13.16
CA LEU A 30 -14.35 -0.88 -14.11
C LEU A 30 -14.39 0.27 -15.14
N GLN A 31 -13.63 1.33 -14.88
CA GLN A 31 -13.61 2.61 -15.58
C GLN A 31 -12.19 3.19 -15.55
N ASP A 32 -11.89 4.17 -16.41
CA ASP A 32 -10.52 4.72 -16.57
C ASP A 32 -9.98 5.40 -15.30
N PHE A 33 -10.85 6.05 -14.53
CA PHE A 33 -10.49 6.68 -13.26
C PHE A 33 -11.68 6.73 -12.29
N CYS A 34 -11.38 6.74 -10.99
CA CYS A 34 -12.32 7.01 -9.90
C CYS A 34 -11.62 7.96 -8.94
N VAL A 35 -12.15 9.17 -8.76
CA VAL A 35 -11.65 10.12 -7.75
C VAL A 35 -12.55 9.98 -6.53
N ALA A 36 -12.02 9.54 -5.40
CA ALA A 36 -12.82 9.38 -4.20
C ALA A 36 -13.44 10.70 -3.68
N ILE A 37 -14.71 10.65 -3.29
CA ILE A 37 -15.36 11.72 -2.52
C ILE A 37 -15.14 11.55 -1.01
N ASN A 38 -14.99 12.66 -0.30
CA ASN A 38 -14.75 12.66 1.14
C ASN A 38 -16.02 12.40 1.97
N ASP A 39 -17.17 12.88 1.48
CA ASP A 39 -18.46 12.83 2.18
C ASP A 39 -19.49 11.99 1.40
N PRO A 40 -19.33 10.65 1.37
CA PRO A 40 -20.28 9.80 0.70
C PRO A 40 -21.59 9.68 1.49
N PRO A 41 -22.73 9.48 0.80
CA PRO A 41 -24.03 9.31 1.46
C PRO A 41 -24.16 7.95 2.17
N LEU A 42 -23.36 6.95 1.78
CA LEU A 42 -23.40 5.58 2.29
C LEU A 42 -21.98 4.99 2.44
N PHE A 43 -21.85 3.87 3.14
CA PHE A 43 -20.62 3.10 3.23
C PHE A 43 -20.63 1.92 2.24
N VAL A 44 -19.57 1.80 1.45
CA VAL A 44 -19.36 0.72 0.48
C VAL A 44 -17.98 0.09 0.68
N ASN A 45 -17.73 -1.08 0.10
CA ASN A 45 -16.40 -1.68 0.07
C ASN A 45 -15.50 -0.90 -0.91
N GLY A 46 -14.85 0.15 -0.40
CA GLY A 46 -14.06 1.10 -1.19
C GLY A 46 -14.44 2.55 -0.88
N LYS A 47 -14.44 3.41 -1.90
CA LYS A 47 -14.89 4.80 -1.83
C LYS A 47 -15.88 5.09 -2.95
N PHE A 48 -16.76 6.05 -2.72
CA PHE A 48 -17.60 6.57 -3.80
C PHE A 48 -16.75 7.41 -4.74
N CYS A 49 -16.98 7.27 -6.03
CA CYS A 49 -16.33 8.07 -7.05
C CYS A 49 -17.10 9.39 -7.26
N LYS A 50 -16.35 10.46 -7.47
CA LYS A 50 -16.83 11.73 -8.02
C LYS A 50 -17.34 11.51 -9.44
N ASP A 51 -18.27 12.35 -9.88
CA ASP A 51 -18.71 12.39 -11.28
C ASP A 51 -17.48 12.62 -12.19
N PRO A 52 -17.22 11.77 -13.20
CA PRO A 52 -16.10 11.93 -14.11
C PRO A 52 -16.04 13.30 -14.80
N MET A 53 -17.19 13.93 -15.05
CA MET A 53 -17.26 15.25 -15.69
C MET A 53 -16.85 16.40 -14.75
N LEU A 54 -16.82 16.15 -13.44
CA LEU A 54 -16.41 17.11 -12.42
C LEU A 54 -14.95 16.91 -11.99
N ALA A 55 -14.28 15.87 -12.50
CA ALA A 55 -12.88 15.62 -12.20
C ALA A 55 -12.00 16.71 -12.85
N THR A 56 -11.06 17.26 -12.08
CA THR A 56 -10.09 18.23 -12.58
C THR A 56 -8.67 17.66 -12.48
N PRO A 57 -7.69 18.24 -13.21
CA PRO A 57 -6.30 17.79 -13.12
C PRO A 57 -5.73 17.81 -11.69
N ASP A 58 -6.21 18.72 -10.84
CA ASP A 58 -5.78 18.85 -9.46
C ASP A 58 -6.15 17.64 -8.60
N ASP A 59 -7.22 16.92 -8.95
CA ASP A 59 -7.66 15.70 -8.23
C ASP A 59 -6.61 14.56 -8.34
N PHE A 60 -5.68 14.64 -9.30
CA PHE A 60 -4.65 13.64 -9.57
C PHE A 60 -3.25 14.03 -9.05
N PHE A 61 -3.12 15.20 -8.43
CA PHE A 61 -1.83 15.69 -7.94
C PHE A 61 -1.72 15.55 -6.41
N PHE A 62 -0.62 14.95 -5.94
CA PHE A 62 -0.34 14.82 -4.50
C PHE A 62 0.96 15.56 -4.12
N PRO A 63 0.88 16.77 -3.56
CA PRO A 63 2.04 17.55 -3.17
C PRO A 63 2.71 17.03 -1.89
N GLY A 64 3.95 17.49 -1.62
CA GLY A 64 4.64 17.24 -0.35
C GLY A 64 5.37 15.91 -0.24
N LEU A 65 5.33 15.07 -1.29
CA LEU A 65 6.12 13.84 -1.36
C LEU A 65 7.63 14.11 -1.51
N ASN A 66 7.99 15.31 -1.96
CA ASN A 66 9.36 15.81 -2.04
C ASN A 66 9.94 16.22 -0.68
N ILE A 67 9.11 16.29 0.37
CA ILE A 67 9.53 16.70 1.71
C ILE A 67 9.73 15.43 2.55
N PRO A 68 10.97 15.11 2.97
CA PRO A 68 11.23 13.89 3.70
C PRO A 68 10.60 13.94 5.10
N ARG A 69 10.03 12.82 5.55
CA ARG A 69 9.54 12.70 6.92
C ARG A 69 10.70 12.49 7.89
N SER A 70 10.63 13.14 9.05
CA SER A 70 11.63 12.96 10.10
C SER A 70 11.69 11.51 10.60
N THR A 71 12.86 10.89 10.45
CA THR A 71 13.23 9.53 10.88
C THR A 71 13.95 9.49 12.24
N SER A 72 14.01 10.61 12.98
CA SER A 72 14.83 10.75 14.19
C SER A 72 14.35 9.95 15.42
N LYS A 73 13.28 9.17 15.30
CA LYS A 73 12.81 8.26 16.36
C LYS A 73 13.11 6.82 15.94
N PHE A 74 13.72 6.04 16.83
CA PHE A 74 14.12 4.64 16.64
C PHE A 74 12.91 3.68 16.69
N THR A 75 11.88 4.01 15.91
CA THR A 75 10.67 3.20 15.73
C THR A 75 10.36 3.19 14.24
N TRP A 76 10.94 2.22 13.53
CA TRP A 76 10.54 1.75 12.20
C TRP A 76 10.61 2.75 11.02
N ILE A 77 10.44 2.20 9.81
CA ILE A 77 10.34 2.95 8.56
C ILE A 77 9.13 3.87 8.64
N LYS A 78 9.33 5.16 8.36
CA LYS A 78 8.26 6.16 8.37
C LYS A 78 7.79 6.40 6.93
N CYS A 79 6.60 5.90 6.60
CA CYS A 79 6.04 6.05 5.26
C CYS A 79 5.27 7.37 5.10
N HIS A 80 5.35 7.96 3.90
CA HIS A 80 4.29 8.85 3.41
C HIS A 80 3.14 7.97 2.94
N SER A 81 1.97 8.10 3.56
CA SER A 81 0.78 7.39 3.10
C SER A 81 0.10 8.26 2.04
N ILE A 82 0.12 7.78 0.80
CA ILE A 82 -0.72 8.31 -0.27
C ILE A 82 -1.93 7.38 -0.34
N ARG A 83 -3.10 7.87 0.04
CA ARG A 83 -4.33 7.14 -0.20
C ARG A 83 -4.80 7.46 -1.60
N ARG A 84 -4.45 6.61 -2.57
CA ARG A 84 -5.09 6.62 -3.88
C ARG A 84 -6.40 5.84 -3.74
N TYR A 85 -7.52 6.52 -3.92
CA TYR A 85 -8.86 5.94 -3.96
C TYR A 85 -9.62 6.51 -5.15
#